data_AF-A0A932F060-F1
#
_entry.id   AF-A0A932F060-F1
#
_cell.length_a   1.000
_cell.length_b   1.000
_cell.length_c   1.000
_cell.angle_alpha   90.00
_cell.angle_beta   90.00
_cell.angle_gamma   90.00
#
_symmetry.space_group_name_H-M   'P 1'
#
loop_
_entity.id
_entity.type
_entity.pdbx_description
1 polymer ?
#
loop_
_entity_poly.entity_id
_entity_poly.type
_entity_poly.pdbx_seq_one_letter_code
_entity_poly.pdbx_strand_id
1 'polypeptide(L)' 'MVILFGGIAVLVVTVMVFIGLLPRGGKVHRFADTAWEPYVGVALTSAVALGLTMTLSSILEMMS' A
#
# COMPACT_ATOMS: atom_id res chain seq x y z
N MET A 1 20.97 -4.77 7.85
CA MET A 1 20.07 -5.94 7.81
C MET A 1 18.66 -5.60 8.28
N VAL A 2 18.48 -4.90 9.42
CA VAL A 2 17.14 -4.50 9.92
C VAL A 2 16.34 -3.66 8.91
N ILE A 3 16.98 -2.71 8.22
CA ILE A 3 16.36 -1.89 7.17
C ILE A 3 15.86 -2.73 5.98
N LEU A 4 16.61 -3.78 5.59
CA LEU A 4 16.23 -4.67 4.50
C LEU A 4 14.97 -5.48 4.87
N PHE A 5 14.92 -6.03 6.09
CA PHE A 5 13.74 -6.74 6.59
C PHE A 5 12.53 -5.80 6.75
N GLY A 6 12.75 -4.56 7.16
CA GLY A 6 11.71 -3.54 7.20
C GLY A 6 11.11 -3.24 5.83
N GLY A 7 11.96 -3.05 4.81
CA GLY A 7 11.51 -2.86 3.43
C GLY A 7 10.70 -4.04 2.88
N ILE A 8 11.13 -5.27 3.15
CA ILE A 8 10.39 -6.48 2.76
C ILE A 8 9.02 -6.55 3.45
N ALA A 9 8.94 -6.21 4.74
CA ALA A 9 7.67 -6.19 5.47
C ALA A 9 6.68 -5.18 4.86
N VAL A 10 7.15 -3.97 4.54
CA VAL A 10 6.34 -2.94 3.87
C VAL A 10 5.86 -3.41 2.50
N LEU A 11 6.74 -4.03 1.72
CA LEU A 11 6.41 -4.57 0.40
C LEU A 11 5.29 -5.63 0.51
N VAL A 12 5.42 -6.59 1.42
CA VAL A 12 4.43 -7.66 1.61
C VAL A 12 3.07 -7.09 2.00
N VAL A 13 3.03 -6.15 2.94
CA VAL A 13 1.78 -5.51 3.38
C VAL A 13 1.13 -4.73 2.24
N THR A 14 1.93 -3.98 1.48
CA THR A 14 1.44 -3.19 0.33
C THR A 14 0.84 -4.10 -0.74
N VAL A 15 1.50 -5.23 -1.06
CA VAL A 15 1.02 -6.21 -2.04
C VAL A 15 -0.26 -6.90 -1.56
N MET A 16 -0.34 -7.28 -0.28
CA MET A 16 -1.55 -7.86 0.31
C MET A 16 -2.75 -6.92 0.21
N VAL A 17 -2.54 -5.64 0.55
CA VAL A 17 -3.57 -4.59 0.46
C VAL A 17 -4.01 -4.42 -1.00
N PHE A 18 -3.06 -4.33 -1.93
CA PHE A 18 -3.36 -4.23 -3.36
C PHE A 18 -4.20 -5.39 -3.89
N ILE A 19 -3.83 -6.63 -3.55
CA ILE A 19 -4.55 -7.84 -3.95
C ILE A 19 -5.93 -7.94 -3.30
N GLY A 20 -6.10 -7.41 -2.08
CA GLY A 20 -7.39 -7.33 -1.39
C GLY A 20 -8.33 -6.29 -2.00
N LEU A 21 -7.79 -5.22 -2.56
CA LEU A 21 -8.53 -4.14 -3.22
C LEU A 21 -8.88 -4.45 -4.67
N LEU A 22 -8.19 -5.41 -5.30
CA LEU A 22 -8.51 -5.84 -6.66
C LEU A 22 -9.99 -6.28 -6.74
N PRO A 23 -10.74 -5.83 -7.74
CA PRO A 23 -12.15 -6.19 -7.89
C PRO A 23 -12.27 -7.70 -8.07
N ARG A 24 -12.98 -8.37 -7.15
CA ARG A 24 -13.28 -9.81 -7.22
C ARG A 24 -14.74 -10.01 -7.58
N GLY A 25 -15.00 -10.88 -8.55
CA GLY A 25 -16.35 -11.34 -8.90
C GLY A 25 -17.23 -10.31 -9.62
N GLY A 26 -16.64 -9.45 -10.46
CA GLY A 26 -17.39 -8.50 -11.30
C GLY A 26 -18.08 -7.35 -10.55
N LYS A 27 -17.89 -7.24 -9.23
CA LYS A 27 -18.38 -6.13 -8.43
C LYS A 27 -17.38 -5.00 -8.48
N VAL A 28 -17.73 -3.99 -9.25
CA VAL A 28 -16.91 -2.82 -9.45
C VAL A 28 -17.04 -1.86 -8.26
N HIS A 29 -15.98 -1.12 -7.96
CA HIS A 29 -15.89 -0.22 -6.82
C HIS A 29 -16.89 0.93 -6.94
N ARG A 30 -17.18 1.67 -5.85
CA ARG A 30 -18.12 2.82 -5.89
C ARG A 30 -17.73 3.91 -6.92
N PHE A 31 -16.46 3.96 -7.34
CA PHE A 31 -15.91 4.86 -8.35
C PHE A 31 -15.64 4.20 -9.69
N ALA A 32 -16.14 3.00 -9.92
CA ALA A 32 -15.91 2.33 -11.18
C ALA A 32 -16.67 2.96 -12.34
N ASP A 33 -16.12 2.85 -13.54
CA ASP A 33 -16.54 3.55 -14.76
C ASP A 33 -16.48 5.09 -14.64
N THR A 34 -15.78 5.61 -13.63
CA THR A 34 -15.46 7.04 -13.54
C THR A 34 -13.99 7.26 -13.85
N ALA A 35 -13.66 8.42 -14.40
CA ALA A 35 -12.26 8.80 -14.68
C ALA A 35 -11.35 8.75 -13.42
N TRP A 36 -11.95 8.69 -12.23
CA TRP A 36 -11.28 8.61 -10.93
C TRP A 36 -10.87 7.19 -10.51
N GLU A 37 -11.39 6.15 -11.17
CA GLU A 37 -11.09 4.75 -10.85
C GLU A 37 -9.58 4.44 -10.77
N PRO A 38 -8.73 4.82 -11.75
CA PRO A 38 -7.29 4.60 -11.65
C PRO A 38 -6.64 5.49 -10.57
N TYR A 39 -7.13 6.71 -10.37
CA TYR A 39 -6.57 7.63 -9.37
C TYR A 39 -6.78 7.14 -7.94
N VAL A 40 -7.94 6.56 -7.63
CA VAL A 40 -8.23 6.03 -6.30
C VAL A 40 -7.35 4.83 -5.99
N GLY A 41 -7.13 3.92 -6.95
CA GLY A 41 -6.24 2.77 -6.78
C GLY A 41 -4.78 3.19 -6.57
N VAL A 42 -4.29 4.15 -7.37
CA VAL A 42 -2.93 4.70 -7.22
C VAL A 42 -2.78 5.47 -5.92
N ALA A 43 -3.74 6.33 -5.55
CA ALA A 43 -3.70 7.10 -4.31
C ALA A 43 -3.66 6.19 -3.08
N LEU A 44 -4.44 5.10 -3.07
CA LEU A 44 -4.50 4.20 -1.93
C LEU A 44 -3.23 3.35 -1.82
N THR A 45 -2.71 2.83 -2.94
CA THR A 45 -1.45 2.08 -2.94
C THR A 45 -0.25 2.94 -2.57
N SER A 46 -0.16 4.16 -3.11
CA SER A 46 0.92 5.10 -2.79
C SER A 46 0.84 5.62 -1.36
N ALA A 47 -0.35 5.91 -0.84
CA ALA A 47 -0.53 6.29 0.56
C ALA A 47 -0.12 5.16 1.53
N VAL A 48 -0.52 3.92 1.23
CA VAL A 48 -0.15 2.75 2.05
C VAL A 48 1.37 2.50 1.97
N ALA A 49 1.95 2.45 0.77
CA ALA A 49 3.37 2.19 0.59
C ALA A 49 4.25 3.28 1.24
N LEU A 50 3.94 4.55 1.00
CA LEU A 50 4.72 5.68 1.48
C LEU A 50 4.52 5.89 2.98
N GLY A 51 3.29 5.78 3.48
CA GLY A 51 2.97 5.87 4.90
C GLY A 51 3.64 4.77 5.72
N LEU A 52 3.60 3.52 5.26
CA LEU A 52 4.33 2.42 5.90
C LEU A 52 5.84 2.64 5.85
N THR A 53 6.39 3.04 4.70
CA THR A 53 7.83 3.25 4.56
C THR A 53 8.34 4.33 5.51
N MET A 54 7.66 5.48 5.58
CA MET A 54 8.01 6.58 6.48
C MET A 54 7.89 6.15 7.95
N THR A 55 6.78 5.49 8.32
CA THR A 55 6.53 5.04 9.69
C THR A 55 7.57 4.02 10.14
N LEU A 56 7.87 3.02 9.30
CA LEU A 56 8.86 2.00 9.62
C LEU A 56 10.27 2.60 9.71
N SER A 57 10.60 3.55 8.83
CA SER A 57 11.90 4.24 8.86
C SER A 57 12.09 4.99 10.17
N SER A 58 11.08 5.75 10.62
CA SER A 58 11.14 6.46 11.91
C SER A 58 11.24 5.51 13.11
N ILE A 59 10.51 4.38 13.10
CA ILE A 59 10.60 3.39 14.18
C ILE A 59 12.00 2.76 14.23
N LEU A 60 12.56 2.41 13.08
CA LEU A 60 13.91 1.86 12.99
C LEU A 60 14.96 2.85 13.49
N GLU A 61 14.82 4.13 13.16
CA GLU A 61 15.70 5.20 13.61
C GLU A 61 15.61 5.41 15.13
N MET A 62 14.42 5.31 15.73
CA MET A 62 14.25 5.38 17.19
C MET A 62 14.84 4.18 17.93
N MET A 63 15.01 3.04 17.25
CA MET A 63 15.53 1.80 17.83
C MET A 63 17.04 1.61 17.63
N SER A 64 17.68 2.39 16.75
CA SER A 64 19.13 2.35 16.47
C SER A 64 19.89 3.37 17.29
#